data_AF-A0A3C0NQH0-F1
#
_entry.id   AF-A0A3C0NQH0-F1
#
_cell.length_a   1.000
_cell.length_b   1.000
_cell.length_c   1.000
_cell.angle_alpha   90.00
_cell.angle_beta   90.00
_cell.angle_gamma   90.00
#
_symmetry.space_group_name_H-M   'P 1'
#
loop_
_entity.id
_entity.type
_entity.pdbx_description
1 polymer ?
#
loop_
_entity_poly.entity_id
_entity_poly.type
_entity_poly.pdbx_seq_one_letter_code
_entity_poly.pdbx_strand_id
1 'polypeptide(L)' 'QHGDTKEVALIQDAVVKGDVTQLPAILQILDATGALDYVRNVAKKETSLACAAIASFADSDQKKLLQDLADFAVNRQY' A
#
# COMPACT_ATOMS: atom_id res chain seq x y z
N GLN A 1 9.68 -12.72 2.46
CA GLN A 1 9.69 -13.27 1.08
C GLN A 1 8.84 -14.52 1.12
N HIS A 2 7.67 -14.53 0.48
CA HIS A 2 6.64 -15.58 0.64
C HIS A 2 6.11 -16.17 -0.67
N GLY A 3 6.70 -15.84 -1.83
CA GLY A 3 6.28 -16.42 -3.12
C GLY A 3 7.21 -17.55 -3.58
N ASP A 4 6.66 -18.58 -4.20
CA ASP A 4 7.42 -19.64 -4.88
C ASP A 4 8.12 -19.08 -6.13
N THR A 5 9.20 -19.73 -6.56
CA THR A 5 10.02 -19.34 -7.71
C THR A 5 9.19 -19.18 -8.99
N LYS A 6 8.14 -20.00 -9.14
CA LYS A 6 7.20 -19.94 -10.27
C LYS A 6 6.31 -18.70 -10.23
N GLU A 7 5.86 -18.30 -9.05
CA GLU A 7 5.01 -17.12 -8.84
C GLU A 7 5.80 -15.83 -9.11
N VAL A 8 7.07 -15.79 -8.66
CA VAL A 8 7.98 -14.67 -8.95
C VAL A 8 8.22 -14.52 -10.45
N ALA A 9 8.47 -15.64 -11.16
CA ALA A 9 8.67 -15.62 -12.61
C ALA A 9 7.42 -15.16 -13.37
N LEU A 10 6.23 -15.61 -12.96
CA LEU A 10 4.96 -15.21 -13.55
C LEU A 10 4.71 -13.70 -13.39
N ILE A 11 4.90 -13.17 -12.17
CA ILE A 11 4.75 -11.73 -11.92
C ILE A 11 5.75 -10.91 -12.75
N GLN A 12 7.02 -11.32 -12.81
CA GLN A 12 8.01 -10.61 -13.63
C GLN A 12 7.65 -10.60 -15.12
N ASP A 13 7.27 -11.76 -15.66
CA ASP A 13 6.93 -11.88 -17.08
C ASP A 13 5.72 -11.01 -17.46
N ALA A 14 4.68 -11.03 -16.63
CA ALA A 14 3.49 -10.21 -16.82
C ALA A 14 3.79 -8.70 -16.77
N VAL A 15 4.66 -8.27 -15.84
CA VAL A 15 5.08 -6.86 -15.74
C VAL A 15 5.92 -6.44 -16.95
N VAL A 16 6.87 -7.27 -17.39
CA VAL A 16 7.75 -6.96 -18.53
C VAL A 16 6.97 -6.92 -19.84
N LYS A 17 6.02 -7.85 -20.05
CA LYS A 17 5.24 -7.94 -21.28
C LYS A 17 3.98 -7.06 -21.28
N GLY A 18 3.59 -6.52 -20.12
CA GLY A 18 2.33 -5.79 -19.98
C GLY A 18 1.10 -6.66 -20.26
N ASP A 19 1.19 -7.97 -19.99
CA ASP A 19 0.13 -8.93 -20.32
C ASP A 19 -0.96 -8.94 -19.23
N VAL A 20 -2.04 -8.22 -19.51
CA VAL A 20 -3.19 -8.09 -18.60
C VAL A 20 -3.98 -9.41 -18.46
N THR A 21 -3.81 -10.37 -19.37
CA THR A 21 -4.50 -11.67 -19.26
C THR A 21 -4.05 -12.47 -18.03
N GLN A 22 -2.85 -12.19 -17.52
CA GLN A 22 -2.31 -12.80 -16.30
C GLN A 22 -2.73 -12.10 -15.01
N LEU A 23 -3.42 -10.96 -15.11
CA LEU A 23 -3.84 -10.17 -13.94
C LEU A 23 -4.65 -10.99 -12.91
N PRO A 24 -5.60 -11.87 -13.29
CA PRO A 24 -6.33 -12.68 -12.31
C PRO A 24 -5.41 -13.62 -11.50
N ALA A 25 -4.42 -14.24 -12.14
CA ALA A 25 -3.47 -15.12 -11.47
C ALA A 25 -2.55 -14.33 -10.52
N ILE A 26 -2.10 -13.15 -10.95
CA ILE A 26 -1.29 -12.25 -10.10
C ILE A 26 -2.06 -11.80 -8.87
N LEU A 27 -3.35 -11.44 -9.02
CA LEU A 27 -4.19 -11.06 -7.88
C LEU A 27 -4.34 -12.20 -6.87
N GLN A 28 -4.47 -13.45 -7.33
CA GLN A 28 -4.50 -14.63 -6.45
C GLN A 28 -3.18 -14.82 -5.69
N ILE A 29 -2.03 -14.63 -6.36
CA ILE A 29 -0.72 -14.72 -5.70
C ILE A 29 -0.58 -13.59 -4.66
N LEU A 30 -1.00 -12.36 -4.98
CA LEU A 30 -0.95 -11.23 -4.05
C LEU A 30 -1.83 -11.46 -2.81
N ASP A 31 -3.00 -12.09 -2.98
CA ASP A 31 -3.89 -12.46 -1.88
C ASP A 31 -3.28 -13.60 -1.03
N ALA A 32 -2.82 -14.67 -1.66
CA ALA A 32 -2.21 -15.82 -0.98
C ALA A 32 -0.93 -15.46 -0.19
N THR A 33 -0.16 -14.49 -0.69
CA THR A 33 1.04 -13.99 -0.02
C THR A 33 0.77 -12.92 1.03
N GLY A 34 -0.47 -12.45 1.16
CA GLY A 34 -0.84 -11.34 2.05
C GLY A 34 -0.20 -10.01 1.66
N ALA A 35 0.24 -9.86 0.41
CA ALA A 35 0.99 -8.70 -0.06
C ALA A 35 0.18 -7.39 0.04
N LEU A 36 -1.13 -7.46 -0.21
CA LEU A 36 -2.01 -6.30 -0.12
C LEU A 36 -2.12 -5.79 1.32
N ASP A 37 -2.27 -6.69 2.29
CA ASP A 37 -2.36 -6.32 3.71
C ASP A 37 -1.02 -5.81 4.25
N TYR A 38 0.08 -6.40 3.80
CA TYR A 38 1.41 -5.88 4.10
C TYR A 38 1.56 -4.42 3.62
N VAL A 39 1.23 -4.12 2.36
CA VAL A 39 1.31 -2.75 1.82
C VAL A 39 0.39 -1.80 2.57
N ARG A 40 -0.83 -2.22 2.92
CA ARG A 40 -1.75 -1.41 3.75
C ARG A 40 -1.15 -1.08 5.12
N ASN A 41 -0.52 -2.04 5.78
CA ASN A 41 0.10 -1.83 7.09
C ASN A 41 1.31 -0.89 7.01
N VAL A 42 2.12 -1.00 5.97
CA VAL A 42 3.21 -0.05 5.69
C VAL A 42 2.65 1.35 5.51
N ALA A 43 1.61 1.52 4.68
CA ALA A 43 0.98 2.82 4.48
C ALA A 43 0.45 3.43 5.80
N LYS A 44 -0.19 2.64 6.67
CA LYS A 44 -0.66 3.10 7.98
C LYS A 44 0.48 3.56 8.90
N LYS A 45 1.61 2.83 8.86
CA LYS A 45 2.81 3.20 9.60
C LYS A 45 3.37 4.53 9.13
N GLU A 46 3.47 4.73 7.82
CA GLU A 46 3.95 6.00 7.26
C GLU A 46 3.02 7.18 7.59
N THR A 47 1.69 6.99 7.54
CA THR A 47 0.73 8.00 8.02
C THR A 47 0.99 8.37 9.48
N SER A 48 1.21 7.36 10.34
CA SER A 48 1.50 7.60 11.76
C SER A 48 2.80 8.39 11.97
N LEU A 49 3.84 8.09 11.19
CA LEU A 49 5.12 8.82 11.22
C LEU A 49 4.95 10.27 10.75
N ALA A 50 4.18 10.50 9.69
CA ALA A 50 3.90 11.84 9.19
C ALA A 50 3.15 12.68 10.23
N CYS A 51 2.11 12.12 10.87
CA CYS A 51 1.37 12.79 11.94
C CYS A 51 2.28 13.09 13.15
N ALA A 52 3.17 12.17 13.51
CA ALA A 52 4.13 12.39 14.59
C ALA A 52 5.15 13.49 14.27
N ALA A 53 5.60 13.59 13.02
CA ALA A 53 6.58 14.59 12.58
C ALA A 53 6.05 16.04 12.71
N ILE A 54 4.73 16.24 12.59
CA ILE A 54 4.08 17.55 12.73
C ILE A 54 3.44 17.76 14.11
N ALA A 55 3.60 16.82 15.05
CA ALA A 55 2.92 16.86 16.34
C ALA A 55 3.27 18.11 17.17
N SER A 56 4.51 18.60 17.05
CA SER A 56 5.00 19.80 17.76
C SER A 56 4.50 21.12 17.19
N PHE A 57 3.77 21.11 16.06
CA PHE A 57 3.21 22.33 15.51
C PHE A 57 2.07 22.83 16.41
N ALA A 58 1.93 24.15 16.50
CA ALA A 58 0.80 24.76 17.18
C ALA A 58 -0.51 24.26 16.59
N ASP A 59 -1.52 24.08 17.43
CA ASP A 59 -2.83 23.63 16.97
C ASP A 59 -3.46 24.68 16.06
N SER A 60 -3.85 24.23 14.86
CA SER A 60 -4.42 25.06 13.82
C SER A 60 -5.27 24.20 12.89
N ASP A 61 -6.18 24.85 12.15
CA ASP A 61 -7.01 24.16 11.17
C ASP A 61 -6.15 23.50 10.08
N GLN A 62 -5.01 24.10 9.73
CA GLN A 62 -4.08 23.55 8.74
C GLN A 62 -3.40 22.28 9.25
N LYS A 63 -2.98 22.24 10.52
CA LYS A 63 -2.41 21.04 11.15
C LYS A 63 -3.43 19.90 11.11
N LYS A 64 -4.68 20.20 11.47
CA LYS A 64 -5.77 19.22 11.43
C LYS A 64 -6.06 18.70 10.02
N LEU A 65 -6.14 19.59 9.03
CA LEU A 65 -6.34 19.21 7.62
C LEU A 65 -5.22 18.29 7.10
N LEU A 66 -3.96 18.52 7.49
CA LEU A 66 -2.85 17.65 7.11
C LEU A 66 -2.98 16.24 7.71
N GLN A 67 -3.43 16.15 8.97
CA GLN A 67 -3.69 14.88 9.64
C GLN A 67 -4.86 14.15 8.97
N ASP A 68 -5.98 14.84 8.76
CA ASP A 68 -7.18 14.30 8.12
C ASP A 68 -6.88 13.80 6.69
N LEU A 69 -6.04 14.53 5.94
CA LEU A 69 -5.60 14.12 4.60
C LEU A 69 -4.78 12.84 4.64
N ALA A 70 -3.84 12.72 5.58
CA ALA A 70 -2.99 11.54 5.72
C ALA A 70 -3.80 10.30 6.13
N ASP A 71 -4.80 10.47 7.01
CA ASP A 71 -5.73 9.42 7.41
C ASP A 71 -6.68 9.01 6.28
N PHE A 72 -7.18 9.99 5.50
CA PHE A 72 -8.02 9.72 4.34
C PHE A 72 -7.25 8.90 3.28
N ALA A 73 -5.99 9.25 3.00
CA ALA A 73 -5.20 8.61 1.96
C ALA A 73 -5.04 7.10 2.17
N VAL A 74 -4.96 6.65 3.43
CA VAL A 74 -4.76 5.23 3.78
C VAL A 74 -6.05 4.45 4.03
N ASN A 75 -7.14 5.13 4.41
CA ASN A 75 -8.42 4.49 4.72
C ASN A 75 -9.46 4.56 3.60
N ARG A 76 -9.16 5.22 2.47
CA ARG A 76 -10.08 5.30 1.33
C ARG A 76 -10.55 3.91 0.88
N GLN A 77 -11.86 3.75 0.74
CA GLN A 77 -12.51 2.60 0.13
C GLN A 77 -13.32 3.11 -1.07
N TYR A 78 -13.13 2.50 -2.24
CA TYR A 78 -13.83 2.80 -3.49
C TYR A 78 -14.65 1.59 -3.93
#